data_AF-A0A533YLG5-F1
#
_entry.id   AF-A0A533YLG5-F1
#
_cell.length_a   1.000
_cell.length_b   1.000
_cell.length_c   1.000
_cell.angle_alpha   90.00
_cell.angle_beta   90.00
_cell.angle_gamma   90.00
#
_symmetry.space_group_name_H-M   'P 1'
#
loop_
_entity.id
_entity.type
_entity.pdbx_description
1 polymer ?
#
loop_
_entity_poly.entity_id
_entity_poly.type
_entity_poly.pdbx_seq_one_letter_code
_entity_poly.pdbx_strand_id
1 'polypeptide(L)'
;MLYEVPSGRVVDRWPGLRTGTEFGFPSLAVRPDGKQVAVGEGVRLGFFKATTGELIQALEPAIPFTISGLSFSPNSRYLAMALRGSVYLLDANSRTTVAMLTEHRHSVDRVVVSPDGTSIAAVGGSAVTIWEMTGFEHLVR
;
A
#
# COMPACT_ATOMS: atom_id res chain seq x y z
N MET A 1 6.66 11.39 9.04
CA MET A 1 7.88 12.05 9.54
C MET A 1 9.06 11.13 9.26
N LEU A 2 10.21 11.68 8.86
CA LEU A 2 11.44 10.92 8.66
C LEU A 2 12.38 11.14 9.85
N TYR A 3 13.00 10.07 10.33
CA TYR A 3 13.88 10.08 11.49
C TYR A 3 15.27 9.57 11.14
N GLU A 4 16.28 10.14 11.77
CA GLU A 4 17.62 9.58 11.83
C GLU A 4 17.61 8.47 12.89
N VAL A 5 17.86 7.23 12.48
CA VAL A 5 17.67 6.04 13.34
C VAL A 5 18.50 6.10 14.63
N PRO A 6 19.81 6.45 14.62
CA PRO A 6 20.61 6.44 15.84
C PRO A 6 20.19 7.49 16.88
N SER A 7 19.71 8.65 16.44
CA SER A 7 19.41 9.79 17.32
C SER A 7 17.92 9.94 17.64
N GLY A 8 17.05 9.29 16.85
CA GLY A 8 15.60 9.52 16.89
C GLY A 8 15.21 10.95 16.47
N ARG A 9 16.14 11.73 15.92
CA ARG A 9 15.88 13.11 15.51
C ARG A 9 15.03 13.13 14.25
N VAL A 10 14.00 13.98 14.24
CA VAL A 10 13.25 14.26 13.02
C VAL A 10 14.19 14.95 12.02
N VAL A 11 14.39 14.32 10.87
CA VAL A 11 15.17 14.86 9.76
C VAL A 11 14.26 15.66 8.83
N ASP A 12 13.03 15.19 8.63
CA ASP A 12 12.10 15.82 7.69
C ASP A 12 10.62 15.53 8.02
N ARG A 13 9.73 16.39 7.54
CA ARG A 13 8.28 16.24 7.62
C ARG A 13 7.64 16.59 6.29
N TRP A 14 7.06 15.59 5.64
CA TRP A 14 6.38 15.78 4.37
C TRP A 14 4.92 16.16 4.58
N PRO A 15 4.36 17.03 3.73
CA PRO A 15 2.92 17.24 3.71
C PRO A 15 2.22 15.90 3.41
N GLY A 16 1.14 15.61 4.14
CA GLY A 16 0.29 14.45 3.86
C GLY A 16 -0.49 14.65 2.56
N LEU A 17 -1.36 13.68 2.21
CA LEU A 17 -2.25 13.80 1.06
C LEU A 17 -3.44 14.74 1.33
N ARG A 18 -3.43 15.46 2.46
CA ARG A 18 -4.50 16.34 2.91
C ARG A 18 -4.03 17.71 3.36
N THR A 19 -4.97 18.64 3.21
CA THR A 19 -5.22 19.80 4.06
C THR A 19 -6.60 19.58 4.75
N GLY A 20 -6.67 19.12 6.01
CA GLY A 20 -7.97 18.95 6.72
C GLY A 20 -7.99 17.92 7.88
N THR A 21 -9.15 17.76 8.54
CA THR A 21 -9.32 17.08 9.85
C THR A 21 -9.94 15.68 9.83
N GLU A 22 -10.07 15.01 8.67
CA GLU A 22 -10.55 13.62 8.68
C GLU A 22 -9.41 12.68 9.14
N PHE A 23 -9.53 12.19 10.37
CA PHE A 23 -8.63 11.20 10.95
C PHE A 23 -8.84 9.83 10.26
N GLY A 24 -8.08 9.56 9.21
CA GLY A 24 -7.83 8.20 8.73
C GLY A 24 -6.68 7.55 9.52
N PHE A 25 -6.57 6.23 9.49
CA PHE A 25 -5.31 5.55 9.82
C PHE A 25 -4.41 5.62 8.57
N PRO A 26 -3.44 6.54 8.47
CA PRO A 26 -2.59 6.60 7.29
C PRO A 26 -1.77 5.31 7.23
N SER A 27 -1.85 4.60 6.12
CA SER A 27 -0.95 3.48 5.83
C SER A 27 0.21 3.99 4.99
N LEU A 28 1.39 3.41 5.17
CA LEU A 28 2.57 3.74 4.37
C LEU A 28 3.36 2.49 4.02
N ALA A 29 4.05 2.53 2.89
CA ALA A 29 4.99 1.50 2.48
C ALA A 29 6.17 2.14 1.72
N VAL A 30 7.39 1.74 2.06
CA VAL A 30 8.59 2.13 1.30
C VAL A 30 8.80 1.11 0.20
N ARG A 31 9.02 1.58 -1.03
CA ARG A 31 9.35 0.71 -2.15
C ARG A 31 10.77 0.16 -1.95
N PRO A 32 11.02 -1.16 -2.09
CA PRO A 32 12.32 -1.75 -1.76
C PRO A 32 13.52 -1.18 -2.53
N ASP A 33 13.30 -0.64 -3.73
CA ASP A 33 14.34 0.08 -4.48
C ASP A 33 14.73 1.44 -3.87
N GLY A 34 14.07 1.85 -2.78
CA GLY A 34 14.34 3.07 -2.03
C GLY A 34 13.95 4.36 -2.76
N LYS A 35 13.28 4.29 -3.91
CA LYS A 35 12.97 5.48 -4.72
C LYS A 35 11.64 6.12 -4.38
N GLN A 36 10.71 5.35 -3.83
CA GLN A 36 9.34 5.79 -3.62
C GLN A 36 8.79 5.38 -2.25
N VAL A 37 7.88 6.19 -1.74
CA VAL A 37 7.02 5.86 -0.60
C VAL A 37 5.57 5.97 -1.07
N ALA A 38 4.79 4.91 -0.85
CA ALA A 38 3.35 4.94 -1.02
C ALA A 38 2.69 5.33 0.30
N VAL A 39 1.70 6.22 0.24
CA VAL A 39 0.90 6.66 1.38
C VAL A 39 -0.57 6.50 1.02
N GLY A 40 -1.30 5.77 1.85
CA GLY A 40 -2.73 5.54 1.71
C GLY A 40 -3.47 6.33 2.78
N GLU A 41 -4.46 7.11 2.36
CA GLU A 41 -5.25 7.93 3.28
C GLU A 41 -6.72 7.98 2.83
N GLY A 42 -7.60 7.31 3.58
CA GLY A 42 -8.97 7.11 3.12
C GLY A 42 -8.96 6.38 1.79
N VAL A 43 -9.58 6.97 0.77
CA VAL A 43 -9.66 6.45 -0.61
C VAL A 43 -8.57 7.02 -1.54
N ARG A 44 -7.57 7.70 -0.99
CA ARG A 44 -6.48 8.32 -1.75
C ARG A 44 -5.22 7.50 -1.63
N LEU A 45 -4.49 7.36 -2.74
CA LEU A 45 -3.16 6.76 -2.76
C LEU A 45 -2.16 7.74 -3.38
N GLY A 46 -1.16 8.13 -2.60
CA GLY A 46 -0.08 9.00 -3.04
C GLY A 46 1.24 8.26 -3.17
N PHE A 47 2.02 8.63 -4.18
CA PHE A 47 3.41 8.18 -4.36
C PHE A 47 4.33 9.37 -4.21
N PHE A 48 5.28 9.27 -3.30
CA PHE A 48 6.24 10.32 -2.98
C PHE A 48 7.65 9.87 -3.35
N LYS A 49 8.49 10.81 -3.77
CA LYS A 49 9.93 10.56 -3.95
C LYS A 49 10.55 10.37 -2.58
N ALA A 50 11.17 9.21 -2.34
CA ALA A 50 11.65 8.85 -1.01
C ALA A 50 12.75 9.78 -0.47
N THR A 51 13.51 10.43 -1.37
CA THR A 51 14.64 11.29 -1.01
C THR A 51 14.25 12.72 -0.69
N THR A 52 13.13 13.22 -1.24
CA THR A 52 12.74 14.64 -1.13
C THR A 52 11.36 14.84 -0.51
N GLY A 53 10.53 13.80 -0.46
CA GLY A 53 9.13 13.93 -0.05
C GLY A 53 8.23 14.63 -1.05
N GLU A 54 8.71 14.85 -2.26
CA GLU A 54 7.89 15.43 -3.32
C GLU A 54 6.83 14.42 -3.77
N LEU A 55 5.58 14.87 -3.86
CA LEU A 55 4.50 14.09 -4.44
C LEU A 55 4.78 13.88 -5.94
N ILE A 56 4.91 12.62 -6.35
CA ILE A 56 5.08 12.22 -7.75
C ILE A 56 3.72 12.10 -8.44
N GLN A 57 2.77 11.43 -7.76
CA GLN A 57 1.38 11.31 -8.22
C GLN A 57 0.48 11.02 -7.03
N ALA A 58 -0.74 11.55 -7.07
CA ALA A 58 -1.85 11.09 -6.25
C ALA A 58 -2.96 10.48 -7.12
N LEU A 59 -3.57 9.40 -6.64
CA LEU A 59 -4.76 8.78 -7.20
C LEU A 59 -5.95 9.22 -6.35
N GLU A 60 -6.72 10.20 -6.82
CA GLU A 60 -7.78 10.86 -6.06
C GLU A 60 -9.04 11.16 -6.87
N PRO A 61 -10.23 10.94 -6.29
CA PRO A 61 -10.60 9.69 -5.62
C PRO A 61 -10.70 8.58 -6.68
N ALA A 62 -9.80 7.59 -6.61
CA ALA A 62 -9.77 6.47 -7.57
C ALA A 62 -9.84 5.08 -6.91
N ILE A 63 -9.65 4.99 -5.59
CA ILE A 63 -9.70 3.72 -4.86
C ILE A 63 -11.13 3.52 -4.31
N PRO A 64 -11.75 2.34 -4.51
CA PRO A 64 -13.16 2.15 -4.20
C PRO A 64 -13.49 2.16 -2.69
N PHE A 65 -12.50 1.90 -1.83
CA PHE A 65 -12.69 1.82 -0.37
C PHE A 65 -11.47 2.35 0.38
N THR A 66 -11.65 2.59 1.69
CA THR A 66 -10.57 3.04 2.57
C THR A 66 -9.42 2.03 2.60
N ILE A 67 -8.20 2.55 2.43
CA ILE A 67 -6.96 1.79 2.54
C ILE A 67 -6.61 1.63 4.02
N SER A 68 -6.50 0.38 4.47
CA SER A 68 -6.12 0.03 5.85
C SER A 68 -4.68 -0.47 5.98
N GLY A 69 -4.06 -0.88 4.86
CA GLY A 69 -2.72 -1.44 4.82
C GLY A 69 -2.12 -1.36 3.41
N LEU A 70 -0.80 -1.18 3.35
CA LEU A 70 0.00 -1.12 2.14
C LEU A 70 1.25 -1.99 2.30
N SER A 71 1.63 -2.73 1.26
CA SER A 71 2.86 -3.50 1.25
C SER A 71 3.42 -3.59 -0.16
N PHE A 72 4.68 -3.16 -0.33
CA PHE A 72 5.38 -3.39 -1.59
C PHE A 72 5.94 -4.81 -1.64
N SER A 73 5.86 -5.39 -2.83
CA SER A 73 6.59 -6.62 -3.16
C SER A 73 8.11 -6.38 -3.17
N PRO A 74 8.93 -7.38 -2.79
CA PRO A 74 10.40 -7.26 -2.73
C PRO A 74 11.05 -6.81 -4.05
N ASN A 75 10.47 -7.21 -5.19
CA ASN A 75 10.95 -6.83 -6.52
C ASN A 75 10.53 -5.41 -6.95
N SER A 76 9.87 -4.64 -6.08
CA SER A 76 9.37 -3.27 -6.33
C SER A 76 8.33 -3.13 -7.44
N ARG A 77 7.81 -4.23 -8.00
CA ARG A 77 6.86 -4.20 -9.12
C ARG A 77 5.43 -4.03 -8.66
N TYR A 78 5.05 -4.65 -7.55
CA TYR A 78 3.67 -4.63 -7.05
C TYR A 78 3.53 -3.91 -5.73
N LEU A 79 2.39 -3.23 -5.56
CA LEU A 79 1.89 -2.68 -4.30
C LEU A 79 0.58 -3.40 -3.94
N ALA A 80 0.57 -4.12 -2.83
CA ALA A 80 -0.63 -4.68 -2.25
C ALA A 80 -1.34 -3.65 -1.36
N MET A 81 -2.66 -3.55 -1.50
CA MET A 81 -3.51 -2.65 -0.74
C MET A 81 -4.63 -3.42 -0.06
N ALA A 82 -4.70 -3.35 1.27
CA ALA A 82 -5.80 -3.90 2.05
C ALA A 82 -6.98 -2.92 2.05
N LEU A 83 -8.14 -3.39 1.59
CA LEU A 83 -9.40 -2.65 1.51
C LEU A 83 -10.53 -3.42 2.22
N ARG A 84 -11.78 -2.95 2.07
CA ARG A 84 -12.97 -3.62 2.61
C ARG A 84 -13.18 -4.99 1.94
N GLY A 85 -12.82 -6.08 2.64
CA GLY A 85 -13.05 -7.46 2.17
C GLY A 85 -12.16 -7.92 1.02
N SER A 86 -11.21 -7.09 0.59
CA SER A 86 -10.42 -7.34 -0.60
C SER A 86 -8.99 -6.85 -0.45
N VAL A 87 -8.09 -7.50 -1.18
CA VAL A 87 -6.73 -7.03 -1.42
C VAL A 87 -6.61 -6.67 -2.89
N TYR A 88 -6.21 -5.44 -3.19
CA TYR A 88 -5.89 -5.01 -4.54
C TYR A 88 -4.39 -5.08 -4.77
N LEU A 89 -3.99 -5.57 -5.94
CA LEU A 89 -2.61 -5.48 -6.40
C LEU A 89 -2.51 -4.46 -7.51
N LEU A 90 -1.67 -3.45 -7.27
CA LEU A 90 -1.29 -2.44 -8.25
C LEU A 90 0.07 -2.79 -8.84
N ASP A 91 0.25 -2.66 -10.14
CA ASP A 91 1.59 -2.47 -10.69
C ASP A 91 2.09 -1.07 -10.29
N ALA A 92 3.22 -1.01 -9.61
CA ALA A 92 3.76 0.21 -9.01
C ALA A 92 4.30 1.21 -10.05
N ASN A 93 4.62 0.74 -11.27
CA ASN A 93 5.15 1.58 -12.32
C ASN A 93 4.03 2.17 -13.17
N SER A 94 3.08 1.35 -13.62
CA SER A 94 1.93 1.81 -14.40
C SER A 94 0.81 2.38 -13.53
N ARG A 95 0.81 2.06 -12.22
CA ARG A 95 -0.21 2.48 -11.24
C ARG A 95 -1.60 1.93 -11.57
N THR A 96 -1.65 0.79 -12.25
CA THR A 96 -2.88 0.10 -12.64
C THR A 96 -3.12 -1.11 -11.77
N THR A 97 -4.38 -1.35 -11.39
CA THR A 97 -4.77 -2.60 -10.74
C THR A 97 -4.57 -3.77 -11.70
N VAL A 98 -3.83 -4.78 -11.26
CA VAL A 98 -3.57 -6.01 -12.01
C VAL A 98 -4.32 -7.21 -11.46
N ALA A 99 -4.74 -7.18 -10.19
CA ALA A 99 -5.56 -8.22 -9.59
C ALA A 99 -6.35 -7.71 -8.38
N MET A 100 -7.43 -8.43 -8.06
CA MET A 100 -8.27 -8.22 -6.88
C MET A 100 -8.53 -9.58 -6.22
N LEU A 101 -8.19 -9.71 -4.93
CA LEU A 101 -8.32 -10.94 -4.16
C LEU A 101 -9.46 -10.77 -3.14
N THR A 102 -10.54 -11.55 -3.26
CA THR A 102 -11.83 -11.29 -2.59
C THR A 102 -12.34 -12.47 -1.75
N GLU A 103 -11.53 -12.96 -0.80
CA GLU A 103 -11.97 -14.05 0.09
C GLU A 103 -12.41 -13.58 1.49
N HIS A 104 -12.10 -12.33 1.87
CA HIS A 104 -12.42 -11.83 3.20
C HIS A 104 -13.88 -11.37 3.28
N ARG A 105 -14.63 -11.97 4.23
CA ARG A 105 -16.00 -11.55 4.57
C ARG A 105 -16.07 -10.27 5.41
N HIS A 106 -14.93 -9.85 5.97
CA HIS A 106 -14.78 -8.66 6.80
C HIS A 106 -13.73 -7.71 6.22
N SER A 107 -13.61 -6.50 6.76
CA SER A 107 -12.54 -5.57 6.35
C SER A 107 -11.18 -6.24 6.49
N VAL A 108 -10.31 -6.06 5.50
CA VAL A 108 -8.91 -6.46 5.63
C VAL A 108 -8.24 -5.38 6.46
N ASP A 109 -7.55 -5.77 7.53
CA ASP A 109 -6.91 -4.84 8.46
C ASP A 109 -5.44 -4.62 8.10
N ARG A 110 -4.78 -5.67 7.60
CA ARG A 110 -3.38 -5.63 7.15
C ARG A 110 -3.17 -6.57 5.97
N VAL A 111 -2.17 -6.22 5.16
CA VAL A 111 -1.66 -7.04 4.06
C VAL A 111 -0.14 -7.00 4.07
N VAL A 112 0.49 -8.13 3.76
CA VAL A 112 1.95 -8.24 3.59
C VAL A 112 2.29 -9.10 2.38
N VAL A 113 3.32 -8.68 1.64
CA VAL A 113 3.98 -9.55 0.66
C VAL A 113 5.13 -10.27 1.36
N SER A 114 5.24 -11.57 1.13
CA SER A 114 6.35 -12.40 1.60
C SER A 114 7.72 -11.88 1.12
N PRO A 115 8.81 -12.08 1.89
CA PRO A 115 10.15 -11.61 1.52
C PRO A 115 10.72 -12.24 0.24
N ASP A 116 10.31 -13.46 -0.10
CA ASP A 116 10.64 -14.12 -1.36
C ASP A 116 9.75 -13.65 -2.54
N GLY A 117 8.68 -12.90 -2.24
CA GLY A 117 7.76 -12.35 -3.22
C GLY A 117 6.80 -13.39 -3.82
N THR A 118 6.70 -14.59 -3.25
CA THR A 118 5.91 -15.68 -3.83
C THR A 118 4.50 -15.77 -3.24
N SER A 119 4.22 -15.06 -2.16
CA SER A 119 2.91 -15.08 -1.49
C SER A 119 2.49 -13.72 -0.94
N ILE A 120 1.17 -13.53 -0.83
CA ILE A 120 0.53 -12.43 -0.11
C ILE A 120 -0.24 -13.02 1.05
N ALA A 121 -0.09 -12.43 2.24
CA ALA A 121 -0.93 -12.74 3.39
C ALA A 121 -1.76 -11.52 3.76
N ALA A 122 -3.03 -11.74 4.06
CA ALA A 122 -3.93 -10.70 4.56
C ALA A 122 -4.74 -11.21 5.74
N VAL A 123 -5.05 -10.29 6.65
CA VAL A 123 -5.78 -10.59 7.88
C VAL A 123 -6.99 -9.67 7.99
N GLY A 124 -8.12 -10.23 8.37
CA GLY A 124 -9.36 -9.48 8.58
C GLY A 124 -10.36 -10.27 9.40
N GLY A 125 -10.94 -9.65 10.42
CA GLY A 125 -11.79 -10.35 11.39
C GLY A 125 -11.00 -11.44 12.12
N SER A 126 -11.46 -12.70 12.04
CA SER A 126 -10.81 -13.86 12.67
C SER A 126 -10.01 -14.74 11.71
N ALA A 127 -9.84 -14.33 10.46
CA ALA A 127 -9.22 -15.15 9.43
C ALA A 127 -7.92 -14.54 8.88
N VAL A 128 -6.96 -15.42 8.58
CA VAL A 128 -5.78 -15.14 7.76
C VAL A 128 -5.95 -15.86 6.44
N THR A 129 -5.79 -15.15 5.34
CA THR A 129 -5.81 -15.72 4.00
C THR A 129 -4.44 -15.52 3.34
N ILE A 130 -3.97 -16.54 2.64
CA ILE A 130 -2.68 -16.54 1.94
C ILE A 130 -2.95 -16.91 0.47
N TRP A 131 -2.39 -16.14 -0.45
CA TRP A 131 -2.43 -16.41 -1.89
C TRP A 131 -1.02 -16.55 -2.43
N GLU A 132 -0.82 -17.44 -3.40
CA GLU A 132 0.40 -17.48 -4.20
C GLU A 132 0.41 -16.37 -5.24
N MET A 133 1.59 -15.77 -5.48
CA MET A 133 1.76 -14.66 -6.42
C MET A 133 1.92 -15.08 -7.88
N THR A 134 2.02 -16.38 -8.12
CA THR A 134 2.14 -16.93 -9.47
C THR A 134 0.80 -16.82 -10.21
N GLY A 135 0.81 -16.15 -11.37
CA GLY A 135 -0.35 -16.14 -12.27
C GLY A 135 -1.37 -15.02 -12.08
N PHE A 136 -1.10 -14.01 -11.24
CA PHE A 136 -1.99 -12.85 -11.11
C PHE A 136 -2.23 -12.07 -12.41
N GLU A 137 -1.38 -12.22 -13.42
CA GLU A 137 -1.55 -11.60 -14.74
C GLU A 137 -2.84 -12.06 -15.47
N HIS A 138 -3.52 -13.11 -14.98
CA HIS A 138 -4.77 -13.63 -15.56
C HIS A 138 -6.03 -13.43 -14.70
N LEU A 139 -5.93 -12.78 -13.54
CA LEU A 139 -7.06 -12.67 -12.59
C LEU A 139 -7.91 -11.40 -12.78
N VAL A 140 -7.86 -10.79 -13.96
CA VAL A 140 -8.74 -9.66 -14.30
C VAL A 140 -10.13 -10.21 -14.66
N ARG A 141 -11.10 -10.03 -13.76
CA ARG A 141 -12.54 -10.15 -14.06
C ARG A 141 -13.30 -8.98 -13.49
#